data_AF-A0A2D4NGC3-F1
#
_entry.id   AF-A0A2D4NGC3-F1
#
_cell.length_a   1.000
_cell.length_b   1.000
_cell.length_c   1.000
_cell.angle_alpha   90.00
_cell.angle_beta   90.00
_cell.angle_gamma   90.00
#
_symmetry.space_group_name_H-M   'P 1'
#
loop_
_entity.id
_entity.type
_entity.pdbx_description
1 polymer ?
#
loop_
_entity_poly.entity_id
_entity_poly.type
_entity_poly.pdbx_seq_one_letter_code
_entity_poly.pdbx_strand_id
1 'polypeptide(L)'
;MEKELAFFFKNNNKEDTSLQNLWDIMKAFPRGLIIYYIRKKNIKKKRIQQKLEEDYRELETDLQKFPQKKNIKNQMDIIKHKMGLMEKEELAQKIRSAKQKIFKNTNK
;
A
#
# COMPACT_ATOMS: atom_id res chain seq x y z
N MET A 1 1.28 -20.95 -6.07
CA MET A 1 2.18 -20.43 -7.12
C MET A 1 2.87 -21.52 -7.91
N GLU A 2 3.76 -22.36 -7.34
CA GLU A 2 4.48 -23.38 -8.12
C GLU A 2 3.56 -24.35 -8.87
N LYS A 3 2.53 -24.88 -8.20
CA LYS A 3 1.54 -25.78 -8.83
C LYS A 3 0.74 -25.09 -9.95
N GLU A 4 0.40 -23.82 -9.78
CA GLU A 4 -0.35 -23.03 -10.76
C GLU A 4 0.52 -22.66 -11.97
N LEU A 5 1.79 -22.34 -11.73
CA LEU A 5 2.78 -22.11 -12.79
C LEU A 5 3.09 -23.39 -13.56
N ALA A 6 3.27 -24.52 -12.86
CA ALA A 6 3.46 -25.82 -13.49
C ALA A 6 2.25 -26.23 -14.36
N PHE A 7 1.04 -25.99 -13.85
CA PHE A 7 -0.19 -26.20 -14.62
C PHE A 7 -0.27 -25.25 -15.83
N PHE A 8 0.09 -23.97 -15.66
CA PHE A 8 0.10 -22.99 -16.74
C PHE A 8 1.06 -23.41 -17.87
N PHE A 9 2.31 -23.73 -17.54
CA PHE A 9 3.29 -24.18 -18.53
C PHE A 9 2.88 -25.48 -19.22
N LYS A 10 2.34 -26.45 -18.47
CA LYS A 10 1.87 -27.72 -19.04
C LYS A 10 0.77 -27.54 -20.11
N ASN A 11 -0.13 -26.57 -19.93
CA ASN A 11 -1.27 -26.39 -20.83
C ASN A 11 -1.04 -25.36 -21.97
N ASN A 12 -0.07 -24.47 -21.83
CA ASN A 12 0.14 -23.34 -22.75
C ASN A 12 1.41 -23.45 -23.60
N ASN A 13 2.28 -24.44 -23.32
CA ASN A 13 3.47 -24.72 -24.12
C ASN A 13 3.09 -25.56 -25.37
N LYS A 14 2.40 -24.93 -26.32
CA LYS A 14 2.06 -25.49 -27.64
C LYS A 14 2.96 -24.88 -28.71
N GLU A 15 3.17 -25.58 -29.82
CA GLU A 15 4.03 -25.12 -30.93
C GLU A 15 3.62 -23.74 -31.47
N ASP A 16 2.32 -23.40 -31.42
CA ASP A 16 1.79 -22.11 -31.89
C ASP A 16 1.96 -20.95 -30.88
N THR A 17 2.36 -21.23 -29.63
CA THR A 17 2.54 -20.19 -28.61
C THR A 17 3.98 -19.67 -28.64
N SER A 18 4.16 -18.39 -28.97
CA SER A 18 5.51 -17.80 -28.90
C SER A 18 6.05 -17.81 -27.46
N LEU A 19 7.36 -18.07 -27.33
CA LEU A 19 8.06 -18.05 -26.03
C LEU A 19 7.89 -16.70 -25.31
N GLN A 20 7.86 -15.61 -26.08
CA GLN A 20 7.63 -14.26 -25.56
C GLN A 20 6.25 -14.13 -24.89
N ASN A 21 5.19 -14.61 -25.56
CA ASN A 21 3.84 -14.58 -25.01
C ASN A 21 3.73 -15.44 -23.74
N LEU A 22 4.35 -16.62 -23.74
CA LEU A 22 4.39 -17.50 -22.58
C LEU A 22 5.05 -16.81 -21.37
N TRP A 23 6.16 -16.11 -21.60
CA TRP A 23 6.86 -15.34 -20.56
C TRP A 23 6.03 -14.11 -20.13
N ASP A 24 5.43 -13.37 -21.05
CA ASP A 24 4.62 -12.19 -20.67
C ASP A 24 3.41 -12.57 -19.81
N ILE A 25 2.73 -13.67 -20.13
CA ILE A 25 1.64 -14.21 -19.31
C ILE A 25 2.15 -14.71 -17.96
N MET A 26 3.29 -15.43 -17.93
CA MET A 26 3.91 -15.82 -16.66
C MET A 26 4.22 -14.60 -15.78
N LYS A 27 4.67 -13.46 -16.34
CA LYS A 27 4.91 -12.23 -15.56
C LYS A 27 3.62 -11.60 -15.07
N ALA A 28 2.58 -11.64 -15.88
CA ALA A 28 1.30 -10.98 -15.57
C ALA A 28 0.64 -11.59 -14.34
N PHE A 29 0.70 -12.91 -14.17
CA PHE A 29 0.08 -13.62 -13.05
C PHE A 29 0.58 -13.18 -11.65
N PRO A 30 1.88 -13.28 -11.31
CA PRO A 30 2.40 -12.82 -10.02
C PRO A 30 2.27 -11.29 -9.86
N ARG A 31 2.36 -10.52 -10.95
CA ARG A 31 2.08 -9.07 -10.91
C ARG A 31 0.64 -8.79 -10.46
N GLY A 32 -0.34 -9.52 -10.99
CA GLY A 32 -1.74 -9.41 -10.59
C GLY A 32 -1.94 -9.69 -9.10
N LEU A 33 -1.32 -10.76 -8.57
CA LEU A 33 -1.37 -11.09 -7.14
C LEU A 33 -0.75 -10.00 -6.27
N ILE A 34 0.41 -9.47 -6.66
CA ILE A 34 1.09 -8.37 -5.95
C ILE A 34 0.20 -7.12 -5.95
N ILE A 35 -0.37 -6.75 -7.10
CA ILE A 35 -1.26 -5.58 -7.22
C ILE A 35 -2.48 -5.75 -6.31
N TYR A 36 -3.11 -6.93 -6.33
CA TYR A 36 -4.25 -7.23 -5.47
C TYR A 36 -3.90 -7.12 -3.98
N TYR A 37 -2.78 -7.71 -3.56
CA TYR A 37 -2.31 -7.64 -2.18
C TYR A 37 -2.04 -6.19 -1.75
N ILE A 38 -1.31 -5.43 -2.56
CA ILE A 38 -1.00 -4.01 -2.29
C ILE A 38 -2.30 -3.20 -2.19
N ARG A 39 -3.26 -3.42 -3.11
CA ARG A 39 -4.57 -2.75 -3.07
C ARG A 39 -5.29 -3.02 -1.74
N LYS A 40 -5.35 -4.28 -1.30
CA LYS A 40 -5.99 -4.65 -0.03
C LYS A 40 -5.29 -3.99 1.17
N LYS A 41 -3.96 -3.94 1.17
CA LYS A 41 -3.16 -3.25 2.18
C LYS A 41 -3.45 -1.74 2.21
N ASN A 42 -3.53 -1.09 1.04
CA ASN A 42 -3.80 0.34 0.93
C ASN A 42 -5.20 0.71 1.42
N ILE A 43 -6.21 -0.11 1.12
CA ILE A 43 -7.58 0.08 1.64
C ILE A 43 -7.59 0.02 3.16
N LYS A 44 -6.91 -0.96 3.76
CA LYS A 44 -6.80 -1.07 5.22
C LYS A 44 -6.09 0.14 5.82
N LYS A 45 -4.97 0.58 5.23
CA LYS A 45 -4.24 1.78 5.67
C LYS A 45 -5.14 3.01 5.66
N LYS A 46 -5.90 3.21 4.57
CA LYS A 46 -6.84 4.34 4.45
C LYS A 46 -7.92 4.33 5.53
N ARG A 47 -8.50 3.16 5.83
CA ARG A 47 -9.49 3.02 6.92
C ARG A 47 -8.92 3.36 8.29
N ILE A 48 -7.68 2.94 8.57
CA ILE A 48 -7.01 3.25 9.84
C ILE A 48 -6.77 4.76 9.96
N GLN A 49 -6.33 5.40 8.87
CA GLN A 49 -6.12 6.84 8.84
C GLN A 49 -7.42 7.62 9.07
N GLN A 50 -8.50 7.24 8.37
CA GLN A 50 -9.82 7.84 8.56
C GLN A 50 -10.29 7.74 10.01
N LYS A 51 -10.09 6.57 10.64
CA LYS A 51 -10.44 6.38 12.04
C LYS A 51 -9.62 7.28 12.96
N LEU A 52 -8.30 7.39 12.75
CA LEU A 52 -7.46 8.28 13.55
C LEU A 52 -7.84 9.76 13.41
N GLU A 53 -8.25 10.18 12.21
CA GLU A 53 -8.77 11.54 11.95
C GLU A 53 -10.13 11.79 12.62
N GLU A 54 -10.97 10.76 12.73
CA GLU A 54 -12.24 10.82 13.44
C GLU A 54 -12.03 10.86 14.96
N ASP A 55 -11.23 9.94 15.50
CA ASP A 55 -10.84 9.90 16.92
C ASP A 55 -10.21 11.25 17.34
N TYR A 56 -9.38 11.86 16.49
CA TYR A 56 -8.79 13.17 16.76
C TYR A 56 -9.85 14.29 16.85
N ARG A 57 -10.84 14.29 15.95
CA ARG A 57 -11.93 15.28 15.94
C ARG A 57 -12.85 15.15 17.15
N GLU A 58 -13.12 13.93 17.60
CA GLU A 58 -13.87 13.68 18.83
C GLU A 58 -13.11 14.23 20.05
N LEU A 59 -11.82 13.93 20.17
CA LEU A 59 -10.99 14.46 21.25
C LEU A 59 -10.88 15.98 21.24
N GLU A 60 -10.84 16.60 20.06
CA GLU A 60 -10.86 18.06 19.93
C GLU A 60 -12.17 18.66 20.46
N THR A 61 -13.30 18.04 20.14
CA THR A 61 -14.63 18.43 20.66
C THR A 61 -14.70 18.29 22.18
N ASP A 62 -14.15 17.19 22.72
CA ASP A 62 -14.11 16.96 24.15
C ASP A 62 -13.17 17.91 24.89
N LEU A 63 -12.05 18.30 24.26
CA LEU A 63 -11.14 19.29 24.81
C LEU A 63 -11.79 20.67 24.89
N GLN A 64 -12.58 21.06 23.89
CA GLN A 64 -13.36 22.30 23.93
C GLN A 64 -14.36 22.32 25.10
N LYS A 65 -15.00 21.18 25.39
CA LYS A 65 -15.93 21.04 26.54
C LYS A 65 -15.20 20.96 27.89
N PHE A 66 -14.00 20.37 27.92
CA PHE A 66 -13.25 20.11 29.15
C PHE A 66 -11.76 20.52 29.02
N PRO A 67 -11.46 21.82 28.98
CA PRO A 67 -10.13 22.34 28.63
C PRO A 67 -9.02 21.96 29.62
N GLN A 68 -9.36 21.61 30.87
CA GLN A 68 -8.39 21.26 31.90
C GLN A 68 -7.93 19.79 31.87
N LYS A 69 -8.54 18.94 31.04
CA LYS A 69 -8.23 17.50 31.00
C LYS A 69 -6.93 17.24 30.22
N LYS A 70 -5.79 17.24 30.94
CA LYS A 70 -4.46 16.88 30.39
C LYS A 70 -4.43 15.51 29.68
N ASN A 71 -5.27 14.56 30.09
CA ASN A 71 -5.33 13.23 29.47
C ASN A 71 -5.78 13.30 27.99
N ILE A 72 -6.76 14.14 27.67
CA ILE A 72 -7.25 14.33 26.29
C ILE A 72 -6.11 14.86 25.41
N LYS A 73 -5.36 15.84 25.91
CA LYS A 73 -4.20 16.40 25.21
C LYS A 73 -3.12 15.35 24.93
N ASN A 74 -2.79 14.50 25.92
CA ASN A 74 -1.83 13.42 25.73
C ASN A 74 -2.29 12.41 24.65
N GLN A 75 -3.58 12.07 24.62
CA GLN A 75 -4.15 11.18 23.60
C GLN A 75 -4.09 11.81 22.20
N MET A 76 -4.39 13.10 22.08
CA MET A 76 -4.26 13.84 20.82
C MET A 76 -2.82 13.87 20.30
N ASP A 77 -1.83 14.07 21.18
CA ASP A 77 -0.42 14.06 20.81
C ASP A 77 0.03 12.69 20.30
N ILE A 78 -0.45 11.61 20.91
CA ILE A 78 -0.20 10.23 20.44
C ILE A 78 -0.80 10.01 19.05
N ILE A 79 -2.04 10.45 18.81
CA ILE A 79 -2.69 10.30 17.51
C ILE A 79 -1.96 11.11 16.43
N LYS A 80 -1.60 12.37 16.72
CA LYS A 80 -0.77 13.19 15.83
C LYS A 80 0.54 12.52 15.47
N HIS A 81 1.22 11.94 16.47
CA HIS A 81 2.46 11.22 16.23
C HIS A 81 2.26 10.03 15.29
N LYS A 82 1.22 9.21 15.52
CA LYS A 82 0.87 8.07 14.65
C LYS A 82 0.56 8.51 13.22
N MET A 83 -0.21 9.59 13.05
CA MET A 83 -0.49 10.18 11.73
C MET A 83 0.80 10.61 11.02
N GLY A 84 1.67 11.35 11.72
CA GLY A 84 2.94 11.80 11.16
C GLY A 84 3.88 10.65 10.77
N LEU A 85 3.89 9.53 11.50
CA LEU A 85 4.64 8.33 11.09
C LEU A 85 4.09 7.75 9.77
N MET A 86 2.77 7.65 9.63
CA MET A 86 2.15 7.11 8.41
C MET A 86 2.39 7.98 7.17
N GLU A 87 2.42 9.31 7.34
CA GLU A 87 2.75 10.27 6.28
C GLU A 87 4.20 10.14 5.82
N LYS A 88 5.14 10.02 6.76
CA LYS A 88 6.56 9.80 6.47
C LYS A 88 6.78 8.49 5.70
N GLU A 89 6.10 7.42 6.09
CA GLU A 89 6.15 6.15 5.36
C GLU A 89 5.64 6.28 3.92
N GLU A 90 4.54 7.01 3.72
CA GLU A 90 3.97 7.25 2.39
C GLU A 90 4.91 8.09 1.51
N LEU A 91 5.50 9.14 2.09
CA LEU A 91 6.49 9.96 1.40
C LEU A 91 7.71 9.13 0.98
N ALA A 92 8.24 8.30 1.88
CA ALA A 92 9.34 7.40 1.57
C ALA A 92 8.99 6.43 0.43
N GLN A 93 7.74 5.93 0.39
CA GLN A 93 7.28 5.08 -0.70
C GLN A 93 7.19 5.83 -2.04
N LYS A 94 6.64 7.05 -2.04
CA LYS A 94 6.60 7.92 -3.23
C LYS A 94 7.99 8.22 -3.77
N ILE A 95 8.95 8.52 -2.89
CA ILE A 95 10.36 8.74 -3.26
C ILE A 95 10.96 7.49 -3.91
N ARG A 96 10.76 6.30 -3.34
CA ARG A 96 11.24 5.04 -3.93
C ARG A 96 10.65 4.81 -5.32
N SER A 97 9.35 5.02 -5.50
CA SER A 97 8.69 4.89 -6.80
C SER A 97 9.19 5.90 -7.83
N ALA A 98 9.42 7.15 -7.42
CA ALA A 98 9.99 8.18 -8.28
C ALA A 98 11.41 7.81 -8.75
N LYS A 99 12.27 7.35 -7.83
CA LYS A 99 13.62 6.86 -8.16
C LYS A 99 13.57 5.72 -9.18
N GLN A 100 12.72 4.71 -8.95
CA GLN A 100 12.56 3.59 -9.89
C GLN A 100 12.10 4.05 -11.29
N LYS A 101 11.22 5.05 -11.37
CA LYS A 101 10.75 5.62 -12.65
C LYS A 101 11.89 6.30 -13.39
N ILE A 102 12.73 7.07 -12.69
CA ILE A 102 13.92 7.72 -13.27
C ILE A 102 14.87 6.66 -13.81
N PHE A 103 15.27 5.67 -13.00
CA PHE A 103 16.18 4.59 -13.44
C PHE A 103 15.65 3.85 -14.68
N LYS A 104 14.36 3.53 -14.74
CA LYS A 104 13.76 2.87 -15.90
C LYS A 104 13.77 3.73 -17.17
N ASN A 105 13.70 5.05 -17.01
CA ASN A 105 13.72 5.99 -18.14
C ASN A 105 15.15 6.29 -18.61
N THR A 106 16.15 6.24 -17.72
CA THR A 106 17.57 6.43 -18.08
C THR A 106 18.17 5.20 -18.76
N ASN A 107 17.60 4.01 -18.55
CA ASN A 107 18.02 2.75 -19.18
C ASN A 107 17.27 2.43 -20.48
N LYS A 108 16.56 3.40 -21.05
CA LYS A 108 15.94 3.35 -22.38
C LYS A 108 16.70 4.26 -23.32
#